data_AF-A0A915CQ81-F1
#
_entry.id   AF-A0A915CQ81-F1
#
_cell.length_a   1.000
_cell.length_b   1.000
_cell.length_c   1.000
_cell.angle_alpha   90.00
_cell.angle_beta   90.00
_cell.angle_gamma   90.00
#
_symmetry.space_group_name_H-M   'P 1'
#
loop_
_entity.id
_entity.type
_entity.pdbx_description
1 polymer ?
#
loop_
_entity_poly.entity_id
_entity_poly.type
_entity_poly.pdbx_seq_one_letter_code
_entity_poly.pdbx_strand_id
1 'polypeptide(L)'
;METTKQSKKLVIRKFKHADTGLNFDKGWKTLEESVLKIQQQQRAEVTCEELYSIVENLCRSNYSGEIYCRLQILIRHMPLFKYFLESLNALWERFCQQLGMIRSIFLFLDRTYRTQNAAAISIWDSGLEAFRSFLVDNTQTKHRTVKGLLNLIESERIGVQQKSRQLLKSLLRMFMSLQLYDNLFECEFLKATQKMYEDEARIKSQELEIGNYLRHVSKRIQEEEERIDFYLEFTTAKKLIAVTDTCFIADYVEMIISKGTVLISEKRMEDLSLMYNLLSRVKNALLSLKTAFSAYIKKIGRAMVMDVERDKTLVQDLMDMKSGLDEIISTCFKGNEKYTQAEKDAFDYFINTRPNKPAELIAKFMDSKLRTGNKECSEEELDTVMDKEKTCLKHFTRRI
;
A
#
# COMPACT_ATOMS: atom_id res chain seq x y z
N MET A 1 -3.17 79.27 -3.83
CA MET A 1 -4.55 79.28 -4.35
C MET A 1 -4.82 77.90 -4.96
N GLU A 2 -5.28 76.95 -4.14
CA GLU A 2 -5.69 75.63 -4.61
C GLU A 2 -7.18 75.65 -4.93
N THR A 3 -7.53 75.48 -6.20
CA THR A 3 -8.92 75.36 -6.66
C THR A 3 -9.40 73.92 -6.46
N THR A 4 -10.24 73.72 -5.44
CA THR A 4 -10.95 72.47 -5.16
C THR A 4 -11.98 72.20 -6.26
N LYS A 5 -11.72 71.22 -7.14
CA LYS A 5 -12.72 70.72 -8.11
C LYS A 5 -13.84 69.99 -7.35
N GLN A 6 -14.99 70.62 -7.16
CA GLN A 6 -16.20 69.95 -6.69
C GLN A 6 -16.68 68.93 -7.73
N SER A 7 -16.79 67.67 -7.34
CA SER A 7 -17.38 66.60 -8.16
C SER A 7 -18.88 66.84 -8.32
N LYS A 8 -19.34 66.97 -9.58
CA LYS A 8 -20.77 67.13 -9.90
C LYS A 8 -21.51 65.82 -9.62
N LYS A 9 -22.34 65.80 -8.56
CA LYS A 9 -23.29 64.70 -8.30
C LYS A 9 -24.44 64.77 -9.32
N LEU A 10 -24.65 63.69 -10.06
CA LEU A 10 -25.78 63.53 -10.98
C LEU A 10 -27.02 63.08 -10.19
N VAL A 11 -28.13 63.80 -10.37
CA VAL A 11 -29.43 63.48 -9.75
C VAL A 11 -30.41 63.09 -10.86
N ILE A 12 -30.89 61.86 -10.84
CA ILE A 12 -31.89 61.36 -11.79
C ILE A 12 -33.26 61.91 -11.39
N ARG A 13 -33.83 62.82 -12.18
CA ARG A 13 -35.20 63.34 -11.95
C ARG A 13 -36.22 62.25 -12.25
N LYS A 14 -37.14 62.00 -11.31
CA LYS A 14 -38.13 60.91 -11.30
C LYS A 14 -37.51 59.51 -11.20
N PHE A 15 -36.47 59.34 -10.37
CA PHE A 15 -36.08 58.00 -9.92
C PHE A 15 -37.17 57.46 -8.99
N LYS A 16 -38.15 56.75 -9.56
CA LYS A 16 -38.96 55.82 -8.76
C LYS A 16 -37.99 54.72 -8.35
N HIS A 17 -37.68 54.62 -7.06
CA HIS A 17 -37.18 53.34 -6.55
C HIS A 17 -38.21 52.31 -7.00
N ALA A 18 -37.81 51.38 -7.86
CA ALA A 18 -38.51 50.12 -7.94
C ALA A 18 -38.32 49.51 -6.57
N ASP A 19 -39.28 49.75 -5.69
CA ASP A 19 -39.37 49.06 -4.42
C ASP A 19 -39.49 47.60 -4.81
N THR A 20 -38.39 46.84 -4.70
CA THR A 20 -38.32 45.48 -5.25
C THR A 20 -39.31 44.53 -4.59
N GLY A 21 -40.10 44.98 -3.61
CA GLY A 21 -41.29 44.30 -3.06
C GLY A 21 -40.98 42.98 -2.36
N LEU A 22 -39.74 42.51 -2.43
CA LEU A 22 -39.20 41.35 -1.75
C LEU A 22 -38.89 41.76 -0.32
N ASN A 23 -39.92 41.68 0.52
CA ASN A 23 -39.75 41.60 1.95
C ASN A 23 -38.80 40.42 2.25
N PHE A 24 -37.74 40.68 3.02
CA PHE A 24 -36.77 39.69 3.46
C PHE A 24 -37.45 38.43 4.02
N ASP A 25 -38.48 38.59 4.86
CA ASP A 25 -39.17 37.46 5.49
C ASP A 25 -39.86 36.55 4.47
N LYS A 26 -40.44 37.13 3.42
CA LYS A 26 -41.10 36.36 2.36
C LYS A 26 -40.07 35.62 1.52
N GLY A 27 -38.98 36.30 1.13
CA GLY A 27 -37.90 35.68 0.36
C GLY A 27 -37.19 34.57 1.14
N TRP A 28 -36.86 34.83 2.41
CA TRP A 28 -36.23 33.85 3.28
C TRP A 28 -37.13 32.64 3.52
N LYS A 29 -38.43 32.84 3.80
CA LYS A 29 -39.37 31.72 4.01
C LYS A 29 -39.41 30.77 2.81
N THR A 30 -39.46 31.31 1.58
CA THR A 30 -39.41 30.49 0.36
C THR A 30 -38.10 29.71 0.23
N LEU A 31 -36.96 30.33 0.57
CA LEU A 31 -35.65 29.67 0.56
C LEU A 31 -35.57 28.56 1.63
N GLU A 32 -36.00 28.85 2.86
CA GLU A 32 -36.00 27.91 3.98
C GLU A 32 -36.87 26.68 3.69
N GLU A 33 -38.12 26.89 3.23
CA GLU A 33 -39.01 25.79 2.84
C GLU A 33 -38.41 24.94 1.72
N SER A 34 -37.73 25.57 0.75
CA SER A 34 -37.07 24.85 -0.35
C SER A 34 -35.88 24.02 0.12
N VAL A 35 -35.05 24.56 1.03
CA VAL A 35 -33.93 23.83 1.64
C VAL A 35 -34.46 22.64 2.45
N LEU A 36 -35.51 22.82 3.24
CA LEU A 36 -36.14 21.74 4.00
C LEU A 36 -36.71 20.66 3.07
N LYS A 37 -37.38 21.04 1.97
CA LYS A 37 -37.88 20.08 0.96
C LYS A 37 -36.73 19.29 0.31
N ILE A 38 -35.61 19.94 -0.01
CA ILE A 38 -34.39 19.26 -0.53
C ILE A 38 -33.87 18.24 0.49
N GLN A 39 -33.75 18.64 1.76
CA GLN A 39 -33.30 17.77 2.86
C GLN A 39 -34.24 16.57 3.09
N GLN A 40 -35.53 16.76 2.88
CA GLN A 40 -36.56 15.71 3.00
C GLN A 40 -36.77 14.89 1.72
N GLN A 41 -35.99 15.14 0.65
CA GLN A 41 -36.15 14.50 -0.68
C GLN A 41 -37.56 14.68 -1.27
N GLN A 42 -38.19 15.81 -1.00
CA GLN A 42 -39.48 16.20 -1.57
C GLN A 42 -39.30 17.03 -2.83
N ARG A 43 -40.32 17.01 -3.71
CA ARG A 43 -40.30 17.85 -4.92
C ARG A 43 -40.42 19.32 -4.52
N ALA A 44 -39.52 20.14 -5.07
CA ALA A 44 -39.63 21.59 -4.94
C ALA A 44 -40.76 22.11 -5.84
N GLU A 45 -41.55 23.05 -5.31
CA GLU A 45 -42.58 23.77 -6.08
C GLU A 45 -41.99 24.91 -6.91
N VAL A 46 -40.82 25.40 -6.50
CA VAL A 46 -40.11 26.54 -7.08
C VAL A 46 -38.87 26.03 -7.79
N THR A 47 -38.56 26.60 -8.95
CA THR A 47 -37.39 26.22 -9.74
C THR A 47 -36.08 26.70 -9.11
N CYS A 48 -34.96 26.03 -9.41
CA CYS A 48 -33.65 26.44 -8.88
C CYS A 48 -33.23 27.84 -9.37
N GLU A 49 -33.65 28.26 -10.57
CA GLU A 49 -33.34 29.57 -11.14
C GLU A 49 -34.08 30.71 -10.42
N GLU A 50 -35.34 30.48 -10.06
CA GLU A 50 -36.13 31.40 -9.23
C GLU A 50 -35.53 31.53 -7.83
N LEU A 51 -35.16 30.40 -7.20
CA LEU A 51 -34.49 30.42 -5.89
C LEU A 51 -33.16 31.16 -5.94
N TYR A 52 -32.34 30.92 -6.97
CA TYR A 52 -31.09 31.65 -7.18
C TYR A 52 -31.33 33.17 -7.32
N SER A 53 -32.33 33.57 -8.11
CA SER A 53 -32.70 34.97 -8.31
C SER A 53 -33.16 35.63 -7.00
N ILE A 54 -33.88 34.90 -6.14
CA ILE A 54 -34.26 35.38 -4.79
C ILE A 54 -33.01 35.59 -3.94
N VAL A 55 -32.07 34.63 -3.90
CA VAL A 55 -30.80 34.78 -3.16
C VAL A 55 -30.02 36.00 -3.65
N GLU A 56 -29.91 36.20 -4.96
CA GLU A 56 -29.21 37.33 -5.56
C GLU A 56 -29.84 38.67 -5.14
N ASN A 57 -31.16 38.79 -5.24
CA ASN A 57 -31.88 40.02 -4.87
C ASN A 57 -31.73 40.35 -3.37
N LEU A 58 -31.82 39.34 -2.50
CA LEU A 58 -31.65 39.55 -1.06
C LEU A 58 -30.19 39.91 -0.72
N CYS A 59 -29.20 39.31 -1.39
CA CYS A 59 -27.79 39.66 -1.21
C CYS A 59 -27.50 41.10 -1.67
N ARG A 60 -28.04 41.52 -2.82
CA ARG A 60 -27.94 42.91 -3.32
C ARG A 60 -28.60 43.91 -2.37
N SER A 61 -29.58 43.46 -1.60
CA SER A 61 -30.27 44.25 -0.55
C SER A 61 -29.54 44.25 0.80
N ASN A 62 -28.27 43.82 0.84
CA ASN A 62 -27.40 43.82 2.03
C ASN A 62 -27.80 42.83 3.14
N TYR A 63 -28.55 41.78 2.83
CA TYR A 63 -28.92 40.72 3.79
C TYR A 63 -27.99 39.49 3.77
N SER A 64 -26.85 39.55 3.10
CA SER A 64 -25.96 38.38 2.90
C SER A 64 -25.51 37.72 4.21
N GLY A 65 -25.21 38.49 5.26
CA GLY A 65 -24.80 37.95 6.56
C GLY A 65 -25.90 37.15 7.26
N GLU A 66 -27.13 37.68 7.27
CA GLU A 66 -28.29 37.02 7.89
C GLU A 66 -28.65 35.72 7.16
N ILE A 67 -28.67 35.74 5.83
CA ILE A 67 -28.93 34.55 4.98
C ILE A 67 -27.86 33.49 5.25
N TYR A 68 -26.59 33.90 5.30
CA TYR A 68 -25.49 32.99 5.61
C TYR A 68 -25.70 32.33 6.98
N CYS A 69 -25.89 33.11 8.05
CA CYS A 69 -26.09 32.57 9.40
C CYS A 69 -27.28 31.59 9.50
N ARG A 70 -28.43 31.93 8.90
CA ARG A 70 -29.61 31.05 8.95
C ARG A 70 -29.41 29.77 8.12
N LEU A 71 -28.77 29.88 6.95
CA LEU A 71 -28.47 28.71 6.13
C LEU A 71 -27.53 27.72 6.84
N GLN A 72 -26.55 28.23 7.60
CA GLN A 72 -25.66 27.40 8.41
C GLN A 72 -26.42 26.56 9.44
N ILE A 73 -27.46 27.13 10.06
CA ILE A 73 -28.31 26.41 11.02
C ILE A 73 -29.08 25.29 10.31
N LEU A 74 -29.65 25.56 9.13
CA LEU A 74 -30.38 24.55 8.35
C LEU A 74 -29.48 23.39 7.92
N ILE A 75 -28.25 23.68 7.47
CA ILE A 75 -27.29 22.65 7.03
C ILE A 75 -26.87 21.73 8.18
N ARG A 76 -26.80 22.25 9.41
CA ARG A 76 -26.44 21.48 10.61
C ARG A 76 -27.52 20.50 11.07
N HIS A 77 -28.74 20.62 10.57
CA HIS A 77 -29.82 19.72 10.95
C HIS A 77 -29.61 18.33 10.31
N MET A 78 -29.22 17.35 11.13
CA MET A 78 -29.00 15.97 10.70
C MET A 78 -30.18 15.08 11.08
N PRO A 79 -30.65 14.20 10.17
CA PRO A 79 -31.75 13.30 10.48
C PRO A 79 -31.29 12.19 11.44
N LEU A 80 -32.22 11.71 12.28
CA LEU A 80 -32.03 10.49 13.04
C LEU A 80 -31.90 9.30 12.09
N PHE A 81 -30.95 8.40 12.35
CA PHE A 81 -30.79 7.18 11.57
C PHE A 81 -30.50 5.97 12.46
N LYS A 82 -30.94 4.78 12.02
CA LYS A 82 -30.58 3.52 12.66
C LYS A 82 -29.16 3.13 12.25
N TYR A 83 -28.28 3.00 13.24
CA TYR A 83 -26.86 2.81 12.99
C TYR A 83 -26.56 1.48 12.27
N PHE A 84 -26.04 1.58 11.05
CA PHE A 84 -25.46 0.52 10.22
C PHE A 84 -24.54 1.21 9.17
N LEU A 85 -23.48 0.55 8.70
CA LEU A 85 -22.50 1.22 7.81
C LEU A 85 -23.11 1.63 6.46
N GLU A 86 -23.98 0.80 5.92
CA GLU A 86 -24.72 1.05 4.68
C GLU A 86 -25.70 2.22 4.87
N SER A 87 -26.35 2.29 6.04
CA SER A 87 -27.21 3.44 6.39
C SER A 87 -26.41 4.73 6.51
N LEU A 88 -25.19 4.66 7.09
CA LEU A 88 -24.29 5.80 7.19
C LEU A 88 -23.81 6.24 5.80
N ASN A 89 -23.44 5.29 4.93
CA ASN A 89 -23.04 5.57 3.57
C ASN A 89 -24.17 6.24 2.77
N ALA A 90 -25.38 5.68 2.84
CA ALA A 90 -26.55 6.26 2.19
C ALA A 90 -26.87 7.67 2.73
N LEU A 91 -26.71 7.89 4.04
CA LEU A 91 -26.86 9.20 4.66
C LEU A 91 -25.83 10.20 4.12
N TRP A 92 -24.56 9.79 4.04
CA TRP A 92 -23.46 10.61 3.51
C TRP A 92 -23.67 10.98 2.04
N GLU A 93 -23.97 10.00 1.18
CA GLU A 93 -24.20 10.21 -0.25
C GLU A 93 -25.38 11.17 -0.47
N ARG A 94 -26.49 10.94 0.25
CA ARG A 94 -27.65 11.82 0.22
C ARG A 94 -27.30 13.23 0.69
N PHE A 95 -26.58 13.36 1.79
CA PHE A 95 -26.17 14.66 2.33
C PHE A 95 -25.31 15.43 1.32
N CYS A 96 -24.35 14.77 0.66
CA CYS A 96 -23.52 15.39 -0.37
C CYS A 96 -24.34 15.87 -1.57
N GLN A 97 -25.31 15.07 -2.04
CA GLN A 97 -26.21 15.47 -3.13
C GLN A 97 -27.04 16.70 -2.75
N GLN A 98 -27.63 16.68 -1.56
CA GLN A 98 -28.42 17.79 -1.03
C GLN A 98 -27.59 19.06 -0.87
N LEU A 99 -26.39 18.95 -0.30
CA LEU A 99 -25.45 20.06 -0.13
C LEU A 99 -25.00 20.64 -1.47
N GLY A 100 -24.82 19.80 -2.50
CA GLY A 100 -24.53 20.24 -3.87
C GLY A 100 -25.66 21.08 -4.47
N MET A 101 -26.92 20.66 -4.29
CA MET A 101 -28.09 21.43 -4.73
C MET A 101 -28.21 22.76 -3.98
N ILE A 102 -28.07 22.73 -2.65
CA ILE A 102 -28.09 23.94 -1.81
C ILE A 102 -26.99 24.91 -2.27
N ARG A 103 -25.75 24.44 -2.42
CA ARG A 103 -24.65 25.28 -2.92
C ARG A 103 -24.96 25.90 -4.29
N SER A 104 -25.65 25.18 -5.17
CA SER A 104 -26.00 25.67 -6.50
C SER A 104 -27.03 26.80 -6.44
N ILE A 105 -28.04 26.67 -5.57
CA ILE A 105 -29.03 27.72 -5.29
C ILE A 105 -28.38 28.95 -4.67
N PHE A 106 -27.48 28.75 -3.69
CA PHE A 106 -26.82 29.81 -2.94
C PHE A 106 -25.46 30.22 -3.53
N LEU A 107 -25.19 29.92 -4.80
CA LEU A 107 -23.87 30.16 -5.42
C LEU A 107 -23.48 31.64 -5.42
N PHE A 108 -24.45 32.55 -5.60
CA PHE A 108 -24.21 33.98 -5.52
C PHE A 108 -23.70 34.39 -4.13
N LEU A 109 -24.35 33.89 -3.07
CA LEU A 109 -23.96 34.14 -1.69
C LEU A 109 -22.56 33.57 -1.40
N ASP A 110 -22.30 32.31 -1.78
CA ASP A 110 -21.04 31.62 -1.55
C ASP A 110 -19.84 32.37 -2.16
N ARG A 111 -20.03 33.01 -3.33
CA ARG A 111 -18.97 33.80 -3.99
C ARG A 111 -18.84 35.22 -3.42
N THR A 112 -19.95 35.93 -3.27
CA THR A 112 -19.94 37.35 -2.92
C THR A 112 -19.62 37.57 -1.44
N TYR A 113 -20.23 36.80 -0.54
CA TYR A 113 -20.05 36.96 0.90
C TYR A 113 -18.63 36.61 1.34
N ARG A 114 -18.01 35.59 0.73
CA ARG A 114 -16.61 35.23 0.99
C ARG A 114 -15.60 36.26 0.51
N THR A 115 -15.90 36.93 -0.60
CA THR A 115 -15.05 38.03 -1.11
C THR A 115 -15.04 39.21 -0.13
N GLN A 116 -16.16 39.41 0.57
CA GLN A 116 -16.33 40.49 1.56
C GLN A 116 -15.88 40.09 2.97
N ASN A 117 -15.95 38.80 3.31
CA ASN A 117 -15.66 38.27 4.65
C ASN A 117 -14.65 37.12 4.57
N ALA A 118 -13.37 37.42 4.77
CA ALA A 118 -12.29 36.43 4.70
C ALA A 118 -12.42 35.29 5.73
N ALA A 119 -13.13 35.50 6.83
CA ALA A 119 -13.38 34.49 7.86
C ALA A 119 -14.53 33.53 7.53
N ALA A 120 -15.34 33.81 6.49
CA ALA A 120 -16.45 32.95 6.10
C ALA A 120 -15.95 31.73 5.31
N ILE A 121 -16.35 30.54 5.75
CA ILE A 121 -16.10 29.28 5.03
C ILE A 121 -17.14 29.08 3.93
N SER A 122 -16.83 28.23 2.94
CA SER A 122 -17.80 27.93 1.89
C SER A 122 -19.00 27.16 2.44
N ILE A 123 -20.11 27.22 1.72
CA ILE A 123 -21.30 26.41 2.04
C ILE A 123 -20.93 24.92 2.06
N TRP A 124 -20.05 24.49 1.15
CA TRP A 124 -19.59 23.11 1.10
C TRP A 124 -18.78 22.74 2.34
N ASP A 125 -17.77 23.53 2.70
CA ASP A 125 -16.90 23.27 3.86
C ASP A 125 -17.68 23.32 5.17
N SER A 126 -18.68 24.20 5.26
CA SER A 126 -19.63 24.25 6.37
C SER A 126 -20.42 22.94 6.50
N GLY A 127 -20.93 22.41 5.40
CA GLY A 127 -21.65 21.13 5.41
C GLY A 127 -20.74 19.97 5.81
N LEU A 128 -19.48 19.97 5.36
CA LEU A 128 -18.48 19.00 5.80
C LEU A 128 -18.23 19.09 7.30
N GLU A 129 -18.04 20.30 7.85
CA GLU A 129 -17.82 20.49 9.30
C GLU A 129 -19.05 20.09 10.13
N ALA A 130 -20.26 20.33 9.62
CA ALA A 130 -21.49 19.87 10.25
C ALA A 130 -21.58 18.34 10.30
N PHE A 131 -21.27 17.66 9.19
CA PHE A 131 -21.29 16.19 9.14
C PHE A 131 -20.17 15.58 9.99
N ARG A 132 -18.99 16.23 10.01
CA ARG A 132 -17.87 15.86 10.87
C ARG A 132 -18.27 15.91 12.35
N SER A 133 -18.85 17.03 12.79
CA SER A 133 -19.32 17.21 14.17
C SER A 133 -20.34 16.13 14.55
N PHE A 134 -21.32 15.88 13.67
CA PHE A 134 -22.31 14.82 13.85
C PHE A 134 -21.69 13.43 14.09
N LEU A 135 -20.62 13.08 13.37
CA LEU A 135 -19.92 11.81 13.56
C LEU A 135 -19.04 11.79 14.81
N VAL A 136 -18.33 12.88 15.09
CA VAL A 136 -17.31 12.95 16.15
C VAL A 136 -17.95 13.10 17.54
N ASP A 137 -19.00 13.91 17.64
CA ASP A 137 -19.66 14.26 18.91
C ASP A 137 -20.40 13.04 19.49
N ASN A 138 -20.95 12.18 18.63
CA ASN A 138 -21.52 10.91 19.06
C ASN A 138 -20.43 9.83 19.19
N THR A 139 -19.88 9.70 20.39
CA THR A 139 -18.83 8.73 20.70
C THR A 139 -19.20 7.29 20.33
N GLN A 140 -20.47 6.90 20.47
CA GLN A 140 -20.93 5.56 20.11
C GLN A 140 -20.93 5.34 18.60
N THR A 141 -21.43 6.30 17.83
CA THR A 141 -21.39 6.29 16.36
C THR A 141 -19.94 6.21 15.87
N LYS A 142 -19.08 7.12 16.35
CA LYS A 142 -17.64 7.16 16.04
C LYS A 142 -16.98 5.79 16.24
N HIS A 143 -17.10 5.22 17.44
CA HIS A 143 -16.47 3.94 17.77
C HIS A 143 -17.02 2.80 16.92
N ARG A 144 -18.35 2.73 16.74
CA ARG A 144 -18.97 1.70 15.90
C ARG A 144 -18.60 1.83 14.43
N THR A 145 -18.31 3.04 13.93
CA THR A 145 -17.92 3.25 12.52
C THR A 145 -16.52 2.74 12.28
N VAL A 146 -15.57 3.16 13.10
CA VAL A 146 -14.19 2.66 13.01
C VAL A 146 -14.18 1.14 13.16
N LYS A 147 -14.79 0.60 14.22
CA LYS A 147 -14.86 -0.86 14.43
C LYS A 147 -15.52 -1.60 13.28
N GLY A 148 -16.61 -1.06 12.74
CA GLY A 148 -17.29 -1.65 11.58
C GLY A 148 -16.40 -1.69 10.34
N LEU A 149 -15.69 -0.61 10.03
CA LEU A 149 -14.74 -0.56 8.90
C LEU A 149 -13.63 -1.59 9.07
N LEU A 150 -13.04 -1.70 10.26
CA LEU A 150 -12.00 -2.68 10.55
C LEU A 150 -12.51 -4.11 10.37
N ASN A 151 -13.70 -4.43 10.89
CA ASN A 151 -14.31 -5.75 10.74
C ASN A 151 -14.60 -6.12 9.27
N LEU A 152 -15.00 -5.15 8.44
CA LEU A 152 -15.21 -5.37 7.01
C LEU A 152 -13.89 -5.70 6.30
N ILE A 153 -12.80 -4.99 6.63
CA ILE A 153 -11.47 -5.25 6.07
C ILE A 153 -10.95 -6.63 6.54
N GLU A 154 -11.13 -6.97 7.81
CA GLU A 154 -10.79 -8.29 8.35
C GLU A 154 -11.57 -9.41 7.65
N SER A 155 -12.87 -9.24 7.46
CA SER A 155 -13.73 -10.19 6.74
C SER A 155 -13.31 -10.35 5.27
N GLU A 156 -12.81 -9.26 4.65
CA GLU A 156 -12.25 -9.29 3.30
C GLU A 156 -10.95 -10.12 3.26
N ARG A 157 -10.06 -9.96 4.23
CA ARG A 157 -8.78 -10.72 4.31
C ARG A 157 -8.98 -12.23 4.49
N ILE A 158 -10.10 -12.64 5.08
CA ILE A 158 -10.48 -14.05 5.25
C ILE A 158 -11.27 -14.57 4.03
N GLY A 159 -11.65 -13.69 3.09
CA GLY A 159 -12.34 -14.04 1.85
C GLY A 159 -13.86 -14.16 1.96
N VAL A 160 -14.47 -13.66 3.04
CA VAL A 160 -15.90 -13.89 3.34
C VAL A 160 -16.83 -12.89 2.64
N GLN A 161 -16.39 -11.65 2.35
CA GLN A 161 -17.30 -10.58 1.88
C GLN A 161 -16.73 -9.61 0.83
N GLN A 162 -16.71 -10.00 -0.46
CA GLN A 162 -16.25 -9.10 -1.53
C GLN A 162 -17.19 -7.93 -1.85
N LYS A 163 -18.50 -8.05 -1.56
CA LYS A 163 -19.50 -6.99 -1.82
C LYS A 163 -19.24 -5.71 -1.01
N SER A 164 -18.46 -5.81 0.07
CA SER A 164 -18.19 -4.71 1.00
C SER A 164 -17.10 -3.73 0.52
N ARG A 165 -16.39 -4.05 -0.59
CA ARG A 165 -15.30 -3.19 -1.11
C ARG A 165 -15.75 -1.80 -1.54
N GLN A 166 -16.90 -1.67 -2.23
CA GLN A 166 -17.41 -0.36 -2.65
C GLN A 166 -17.88 0.48 -1.45
N LEU A 167 -18.48 -0.17 -0.44
CA LEU A 167 -18.88 0.46 0.80
C LEU A 167 -17.65 1.00 1.56
N LEU A 168 -16.60 0.18 1.71
CA LEU A 168 -15.32 0.60 2.30
C LEU A 168 -14.73 1.80 1.56
N LYS A 169 -14.69 1.75 0.23
CA LYS A 169 -14.18 2.83 -0.61
C LYS A 169 -14.95 4.14 -0.40
N SER A 170 -16.27 4.08 -0.37
CA SER A 170 -17.10 5.28 -0.16
C SER A 170 -16.91 5.85 1.25
N LEU A 171 -16.96 5.00 2.28
CA LEU A 171 -16.82 5.44 3.68
C LEU A 171 -15.41 5.94 4.00
N LEU A 172 -14.35 5.34 3.46
CA LEU A 172 -12.98 5.85 3.65
C LEU A 172 -12.77 7.18 2.92
N ARG A 173 -13.39 7.37 1.74
CA ARG A 173 -13.42 8.68 1.07
C ARG A 173 -14.19 9.73 1.86
N MET A 174 -15.27 9.35 2.53
CA MET A 174 -15.94 10.21 3.50
C MET A 174 -14.97 10.60 4.62
N PHE A 175 -14.23 9.65 5.21
CA PHE A 175 -13.25 9.95 6.26
C PHE A 175 -12.14 10.90 5.78
N MET A 176 -11.64 10.74 4.55
CA MET A 176 -10.68 11.67 3.94
C MET A 176 -11.29 13.05 3.73
N SER A 177 -12.51 13.13 3.20
CA SER A 177 -13.23 14.40 2.96
C SER A 177 -13.52 15.17 4.25
N LEU A 178 -13.73 14.45 5.35
CA LEU A 178 -13.99 15.00 6.68
C LEU A 178 -12.72 15.21 7.52
N GLN A 179 -11.53 14.91 6.98
CA GLN A 179 -10.25 14.99 7.69
C GLN A 179 -10.25 14.18 9.00
N LEU A 180 -10.82 12.97 8.94
CA LEU A 180 -10.92 12.02 10.04
C LEU A 180 -10.04 10.77 9.83
N TYR A 181 -9.52 10.55 8.62
CA TYR A 181 -8.79 9.34 8.25
C TYR A 181 -7.58 9.08 9.17
N ASP A 182 -6.63 10.01 9.24
CA ASP A 182 -5.40 9.84 10.03
C ASP A 182 -5.68 9.64 11.53
N ASN A 183 -6.55 10.50 12.08
CA ASN A 183 -6.76 10.59 13.53
C ASN A 183 -7.69 9.51 14.10
N LEU A 184 -8.67 9.04 13.33
CA LEU A 184 -9.67 8.08 13.82
C LEU A 184 -9.53 6.68 13.23
N PHE A 185 -8.97 6.55 12.02
CA PHE A 185 -8.94 5.28 11.31
C PHE A 185 -7.53 4.70 11.18
N GLU A 186 -6.58 5.43 10.59
CA GLU A 186 -5.29 4.89 10.16
C GLU A 186 -4.53 4.18 11.30
N CYS A 187 -4.41 4.84 12.46
CA CYS A 187 -3.73 4.29 13.62
C CYS A 187 -4.38 2.99 14.14
N GLU A 188 -5.71 2.96 14.23
CA GLU A 188 -6.43 1.77 14.69
C GLU A 188 -6.42 0.65 13.64
N PHE A 189 -6.43 1.01 12.35
CA PHE A 189 -6.29 0.08 11.24
C PHE A 189 -4.93 -0.63 11.23
N LEU A 190 -3.84 0.12 11.42
CA LEU A 190 -2.50 -0.45 11.48
C LEU A 190 -2.33 -1.38 12.70
N LYS A 191 -2.83 -0.98 13.88
CA LYS A 191 -2.82 -1.83 15.09
C LYS A 191 -3.62 -3.13 14.91
N ALA A 192 -4.83 -3.03 14.37
CA ALA A 192 -5.67 -4.20 14.13
C ALA A 192 -5.02 -5.14 13.10
N THR A 193 -4.40 -4.59 12.05
CA THR A 193 -3.66 -5.35 11.05
C THR A 193 -2.45 -6.05 11.65
N GLN A 194 -1.63 -5.34 12.41
CA GLN A 194 -0.46 -5.90 13.07
C GLN A 194 -0.83 -7.10 13.94
N LYS A 195 -1.82 -6.93 14.84
CA LYS A 195 -2.28 -8.01 15.72
C LYS A 195 -2.73 -9.25 14.94
N MET A 196 -3.54 -9.04 13.89
CA MET A 196 -4.05 -10.14 13.07
C MET A 196 -2.92 -10.88 12.33
N TYR A 197 -1.95 -10.14 11.80
CA TYR A 197 -0.81 -10.71 11.08
C TYR A 197 0.23 -11.35 11.99
N GLU A 198 0.43 -10.87 13.21
CA GLU A 198 1.24 -11.56 14.22
C GLU A 198 0.65 -12.95 14.54
N ASP A 199 -0.67 -13.03 14.74
CA ASP A 199 -1.34 -14.31 15.00
C ASP A 199 -1.30 -15.24 13.77
N GLU A 200 -1.57 -14.71 12.57
CA GLU A 200 -1.54 -15.48 11.32
C GLU A 200 -0.13 -15.99 10.99
N ALA A 201 0.90 -15.13 11.08
CA ALA A 201 2.28 -15.49 10.81
C ALA A 201 2.76 -16.59 11.77
N ARG A 202 2.41 -16.48 13.07
CA ARG A 202 2.72 -17.51 14.06
C ARG A 202 2.14 -18.86 13.68
N ILE A 203 0.85 -18.91 13.32
CA ILE A 203 0.18 -20.15 12.93
C ILE A 203 0.80 -20.72 11.64
N LYS A 204 0.92 -19.89 10.59
CA LYS A 204 1.40 -20.34 9.28
C LYS A 204 2.87 -20.73 9.25
N SER A 205 3.72 -20.12 10.09
CA SER A 205 5.13 -20.51 10.23
C SER A 205 5.33 -21.93 10.78
N GLN A 206 4.33 -22.43 11.53
CA GLN A 206 4.33 -23.76 12.13
C GLN A 206 3.62 -24.78 11.24
N GLU A 207 2.50 -24.40 10.64
CA GLU A 207 1.67 -25.29 9.81
C GLU A 207 2.25 -25.55 8.41
N LEU A 208 2.87 -24.54 7.78
CA LEU A 208 3.27 -24.62 6.39
C LEU A 208 4.73 -25.06 6.21
N GLU A 209 4.96 -25.83 5.15
CA GLU A 209 6.29 -26.02 4.56
C GLU A 209 6.84 -24.68 4.05
N ILE A 210 8.17 -24.52 4.04
CA ILE A 210 8.80 -23.21 3.80
C ILE A 210 8.42 -22.60 2.44
N GLY A 211 8.36 -23.38 1.35
CA GLY A 211 7.90 -22.88 0.05
C GLY A 211 6.47 -22.34 0.09
N ASN A 212 5.55 -23.08 0.73
CA ASN A 212 4.15 -22.65 0.89
C ASN A 212 4.02 -21.42 1.80
N TYR A 213 4.84 -21.32 2.85
CA TYR A 213 4.90 -20.13 3.70
C TYR A 213 5.32 -18.90 2.89
N LEU A 214 6.40 -18.99 2.10
CA LEU A 214 6.87 -17.87 1.28
C LEU A 214 5.82 -17.40 0.27
N ARG A 215 5.11 -18.33 -0.39
CA ARG A 215 4.00 -18.00 -1.31
C ARG A 215 2.85 -17.33 -0.57
N HIS A 216 2.52 -17.78 0.64
CA HIS A 216 1.51 -17.15 1.48
C HIS A 216 1.90 -15.70 1.83
N VAL A 217 3.14 -15.45 2.25
CA VAL A 217 3.64 -14.09 2.52
C VAL A 217 3.55 -13.21 1.27
N SER A 218 4.02 -13.71 0.12
CA SER A 218 3.93 -12.98 -1.15
C SER A 218 2.49 -12.62 -1.51
N LYS A 219 1.55 -13.55 -1.30
CA LYS A 219 0.13 -13.32 -1.54
C LYS A 219 -0.43 -12.23 -0.63
N ARG A 220 -0.09 -12.25 0.67
CA ARG A 220 -0.54 -11.21 1.62
C ARG A 220 -0.01 -9.83 1.25
N ILE A 221 1.25 -9.72 0.84
CA ILE A 221 1.82 -8.45 0.36
C ILE A 221 1.02 -7.93 -0.85
N GLN A 222 0.77 -8.78 -1.85
CA GLN A 222 -0.01 -8.39 -3.03
C GLN A 222 -1.44 -7.97 -2.66
N GLU A 223 -2.12 -8.73 -1.79
CA GLU A 223 -3.47 -8.41 -1.33
C GLU A 223 -3.53 -7.05 -0.61
N GLU A 224 -2.47 -6.65 0.11
CA GLU A 224 -2.38 -5.32 0.72
C GLU A 224 -2.05 -4.22 -0.28
N GLU A 225 -1.20 -4.47 -1.28
CA GLU A 225 -0.95 -3.53 -2.38
C GLU A 225 -2.25 -3.22 -3.17
N GLU A 226 -3.02 -4.25 -3.53
CA GLU A 226 -4.32 -4.08 -4.19
C GLU A 226 -5.32 -3.31 -3.31
N ARG A 227 -5.24 -3.48 -1.98
CA ARG A 227 -6.08 -2.77 -1.03
C ARG A 227 -5.73 -1.29 -0.95
N ILE A 228 -4.44 -0.99 -0.94
CA ILE A 228 -3.91 0.37 -0.97
C ILE A 228 -4.45 1.09 -2.21
N ASP A 229 -4.29 0.49 -3.38
CA ASP A 229 -4.70 1.08 -4.65
C ASP A 229 -6.21 1.29 -4.75
N PHE A 230 -7.00 0.41 -4.10
CA PHE A 230 -8.44 0.41 -4.29
C PHE A 230 -9.19 1.37 -3.37
N TYR A 231 -8.87 1.43 -2.07
CA TYR A 231 -9.62 2.25 -1.09
C TYR A 231 -8.83 2.93 0.04
N LEU A 232 -7.55 2.64 0.26
CA LEU A 232 -6.78 3.33 1.32
C LEU A 232 -6.18 4.64 0.81
N GLU A 233 -5.76 5.49 1.75
CA GLU A 233 -4.98 6.67 1.41
C GLU A 233 -3.52 6.28 1.08
N PHE A 234 -2.91 6.99 0.12
CA PHE A 234 -1.54 6.71 -0.32
C PHE A 234 -0.51 6.87 0.81
N THR A 235 -0.79 7.71 1.80
CA THR A 235 0.05 7.94 2.98
C THR A 235 0.17 6.69 3.86
N THR A 236 -0.85 5.83 3.84
CA THR A 236 -0.90 4.56 4.59
C THR A 236 0.01 3.49 3.98
N ALA A 237 0.28 3.57 2.67
CA ALA A 237 0.94 2.50 1.90
C ALA A 237 2.25 2.04 2.54
N LYS A 238 3.16 2.98 2.80
CA LYS A 238 4.47 2.68 3.39
C LYS A 238 4.35 2.05 4.79
N LYS A 239 3.41 2.54 5.61
CA LYS A 239 3.21 2.06 6.99
C LYS A 239 2.63 0.66 7.00
N LEU A 240 1.61 0.40 6.17
CA LEU A 240 0.95 -0.89 6.05
C LEU A 240 1.90 -1.97 5.54
N ILE A 241 2.65 -1.69 4.47
CA ILE A 241 3.63 -2.63 3.94
C ILE A 241 4.74 -2.92 4.96
N ALA A 242 5.20 -1.91 5.72
CA ALA A 242 6.16 -2.12 6.79
C ALA A 242 5.63 -3.03 7.91
N VAL A 243 4.34 -2.92 8.27
CA VAL A 243 3.69 -3.84 9.22
C VAL A 243 3.67 -5.26 8.65
N THR A 244 3.24 -5.45 7.40
CA THR A 244 3.22 -6.78 6.75
C THR A 244 4.62 -7.40 6.68
N ASP A 245 5.63 -6.63 6.26
CA ASP A 245 7.03 -7.08 6.17
C ASP A 245 7.58 -7.44 7.55
N THR A 246 7.22 -6.69 8.59
CA THR A 246 7.65 -6.99 9.96
C THR A 246 7.07 -8.32 10.44
N CYS A 247 5.73 -8.44 10.40
CA CYS A 247 5.02 -9.60 10.94
C CYS A 247 5.35 -10.90 10.20
N PHE A 248 5.54 -10.88 8.88
CA PHE A 248 5.74 -12.10 8.09
C PHE A 248 7.20 -12.39 7.72
N ILE A 249 8.09 -11.39 7.74
CA ILE A 249 9.46 -11.56 7.26
C ILE A 249 10.45 -11.23 8.35
N ALA A 250 10.42 -10.01 8.90
CA ALA A 250 11.47 -9.52 9.80
C ALA A 250 11.58 -10.37 11.07
N ASP A 251 10.44 -10.69 11.70
CA ASP A 251 10.40 -11.50 12.92
C ASP A 251 10.71 -12.99 12.67
N TYR A 252 10.70 -13.42 11.40
CA TYR A 252 10.85 -14.81 10.99
C TYR A 252 12.09 -15.07 10.12
N VAL A 253 13.01 -14.10 9.99
CA VAL A 253 14.22 -14.23 9.14
C VAL A 253 15.02 -15.49 9.47
N GLU A 254 15.25 -15.76 10.76
CA GLU A 254 16.01 -16.94 11.20
C GLU A 254 15.31 -18.25 10.81
N MET A 255 13.99 -18.32 11.01
CA MET A 255 13.18 -19.48 10.64
C MET A 255 13.19 -19.71 9.13
N ILE A 256 12.99 -18.64 8.35
CA ILE A 256 12.98 -18.68 6.88
C ILE A 256 14.33 -19.22 6.37
N ILE A 257 15.43 -18.70 6.88
CA ILE A 257 16.78 -19.11 6.46
C ILE A 257 17.06 -20.55 6.91
N SER A 258 16.75 -20.90 8.15
CA SER A 258 17.03 -22.23 8.69
C SER A 258 16.24 -23.33 7.98
N LYS A 259 14.96 -23.11 7.67
CA LYS A 259 14.15 -24.08 6.91
C LYS A 259 14.47 -24.03 5.42
N GLY A 260 14.85 -22.85 4.90
CA GLY A 260 15.13 -22.60 3.49
C GLY A 260 16.35 -23.33 2.93
N THR A 261 17.26 -23.85 3.77
CA THR A 261 18.40 -24.64 3.27
C THR A 261 17.97 -25.89 2.51
N VAL A 262 16.80 -26.46 2.84
CA VAL A 262 16.23 -27.63 2.14
C VAL A 262 15.91 -27.29 0.67
N LEU A 263 15.51 -26.05 0.38
CA LEU A 263 15.21 -25.59 -0.98
C LEU A 263 16.45 -25.64 -1.88
N ILE A 264 17.66 -25.48 -1.30
CA ILE A 264 18.93 -25.62 -2.02
C ILE A 264 19.18 -27.08 -2.39
N SER A 265 19.05 -28.00 -1.43
CA SER A 265 19.28 -29.42 -1.68
C SER A 265 18.27 -30.03 -2.66
N GLU A 266 17.02 -29.57 -2.62
CA GLU A 266 15.95 -30.04 -3.49
C GLU A 266 15.90 -29.30 -4.85
N LYS A 267 16.81 -28.34 -5.09
CA LYS A 267 16.85 -27.51 -6.30
C LYS A 267 15.52 -26.80 -6.60
N ARG A 268 14.82 -26.32 -5.57
CA ARG A 268 13.55 -25.58 -5.70
C ARG A 268 13.82 -24.11 -6.06
N MET A 269 14.17 -23.87 -7.32
CA MET A 269 14.65 -22.56 -7.82
C MET A 269 13.64 -21.42 -7.67
N GLU A 270 12.35 -21.69 -7.92
CA GLU A 270 11.29 -20.68 -7.77
C GLU A 270 11.17 -20.19 -6.32
N ASP A 271 11.13 -21.12 -5.37
CA ASP A 271 10.96 -20.79 -3.96
C ASP A 271 12.24 -20.14 -3.38
N LEU A 272 13.43 -20.50 -3.87
CA LEU A 272 14.68 -19.79 -3.54
C LEU A 272 14.67 -18.34 -4.04
N SER A 273 14.21 -18.12 -5.27
CA SER A 273 14.09 -16.77 -5.84
C SER A 273 13.10 -15.94 -5.04
N LEU A 274 11.97 -16.55 -4.64
CA LEU A 274 10.98 -15.91 -3.79
C LEU A 274 11.53 -15.59 -2.40
N MET A 275 12.25 -16.53 -1.78
CA MET A 275 12.91 -16.34 -0.49
C MET A 275 13.88 -15.16 -0.54
N TYR A 276 14.72 -15.08 -1.56
CA TYR A 276 15.68 -13.99 -1.74
C TYR A 276 14.96 -12.64 -1.91
N ASN A 277 13.91 -12.60 -2.73
CA ASN A 277 13.11 -11.39 -2.93
C ASN A 277 12.44 -10.91 -1.63
N LEU A 278 11.84 -11.81 -0.86
CA LEU A 278 11.20 -11.47 0.42
C LEU A 278 12.23 -10.99 1.45
N LEU A 279 13.35 -11.68 1.61
CA LEU A 279 14.41 -11.27 2.53
C LEU A 279 15.08 -9.94 2.11
N SER A 280 15.05 -9.57 0.83
CA SER A 280 15.58 -8.27 0.37
C SER A 280 14.82 -7.06 0.93
N ARG A 281 13.58 -7.28 1.41
CA ARG A 281 12.70 -6.24 1.98
C ARG A 281 13.09 -5.87 3.41
N VAL A 282 13.84 -6.73 4.09
CA VAL A 282 14.23 -6.54 5.50
C VAL A 282 15.71 -6.18 5.60
N LYS A 283 16.02 -5.15 6.39
CA LYS A 283 17.39 -4.72 6.63
C LYS A 283 18.23 -5.87 7.20
N ASN A 284 19.44 -6.05 6.67
CA ASN A 284 20.41 -7.08 7.06
C ASN A 284 20.00 -8.55 6.81
N ALA A 285 18.78 -8.85 6.38
CA ALA A 285 18.35 -10.24 6.19
C ALA A 285 19.12 -10.95 5.06
N LEU A 286 19.48 -10.24 3.98
CA LEU A 286 20.36 -10.79 2.93
C LEU A 286 21.79 -11.10 3.45
N LEU A 287 22.28 -10.37 4.45
CA LEU A 287 23.58 -10.68 5.06
C LEU A 287 23.52 -11.99 5.86
N SER A 288 22.43 -12.19 6.61
CA SER A 288 22.16 -13.44 7.31
C SER A 288 22.02 -14.60 6.32
N LEU A 289 21.30 -14.41 5.22
CA LEU A 289 21.15 -15.41 4.17
C LEU A 289 22.51 -15.77 3.54
N LYS A 290 23.35 -14.79 3.22
CA LYS A 290 24.71 -15.02 2.70
C LYS A 290 25.53 -15.88 3.67
N THR A 291 25.44 -15.59 4.97
CA THR A 291 26.17 -16.32 6.01
C THR A 291 25.72 -17.78 6.06
N ALA A 292 24.41 -18.02 6.08
CA ALA A 292 23.85 -19.37 6.06
C ALA A 292 24.17 -20.13 4.76
N PHE A 293 24.13 -19.46 3.61
CA PHE A 293 24.51 -20.02 2.31
C PHE A 293 25.98 -20.47 2.31
N SER A 294 26.90 -19.63 2.78
CA SER A 294 28.32 -20.00 2.91
C SER A 294 28.52 -21.17 3.88
N ALA A 295 27.81 -21.18 5.01
CA ALA A 295 27.87 -22.28 5.98
C ALA A 295 27.35 -23.60 5.40
N TYR A 296 26.27 -23.56 4.62
CA TYR A 296 25.72 -24.71 3.90
C TYR A 296 26.75 -25.28 2.92
N ILE A 297 27.36 -24.44 2.07
CA ILE A 297 28.38 -24.85 1.09
C ILE A 297 29.56 -25.51 1.81
N LYS A 298 30.07 -24.89 2.88
CA LYS A 298 31.19 -25.44 3.67
C LYS A 298 30.85 -26.80 4.28
N LYS A 299 29.63 -26.98 4.79
CA LYS A 299 29.16 -28.23 5.40
C LYS A 299 29.10 -29.35 4.37
N ILE A 300 28.43 -29.11 3.24
CA ILE A 300 28.25 -30.12 2.18
C ILE A 300 29.59 -30.43 1.49
N GLY A 301 30.37 -29.40 1.13
CA GLY A 301 31.66 -29.59 0.48
C GLY A 301 32.66 -30.35 1.35
N ARG A 302 32.69 -30.08 2.66
CA ARG A 302 33.54 -30.84 3.60
C ARG A 302 33.12 -32.30 3.68
N ALA A 303 31.81 -32.59 3.72
CA ALA A 303 31.32 -33.96 3.73
C ALA A 303 31.72 -34.72 2.45
N MET A 304 31.62 -34.07 1.28
CA MET A 304 32.06 -34.67 0.01
C MET A 304 33.56 -34.96 -0.03
N VAL A 305 34.40 -33.99 0.35
CA VAL A 305 35.87 -34.14 0.25
C VAL A 305 36.44 -35.15 1.23
N MET A 306 35.82 -35.31 2.41
CA MET A 306 36.27 -36.23 3.46
C MET A 306 35.80 -37.67 3.24
N ASP A 307 34.85 -37.91 2.34
CA ASP A 307 34.34 -39.25 2.01
C ASP A 307 35.28 -39.97 1.04
N VAL A 308 36.11 -40.87 1.60
CA VAL A 308 37.13 -41.62 0.85
C VAL A 308 36.52 -42.60 -0.15
N GLU A 309 35.30 -43.09 0.10
CA GLU A 309 34.64 -44.03 -0.80
C GLU A 309 34.22 -43.36 -2.12
N ARG A 310 33.98 -42.04 -2.06
CA ARG A 310 33.61 -41.19 -3.20
C ARG A 310 34.79 -40.58 -3.95
N ASP A 311 36.03 -40.94 -3.62
CA ASP A 311 37.24 -40.40 -4.30
C ASP A 311 37.19 -40.52 -5.84
N LYS A 312 36.54 -41.57 -6.36
CA LYS A 312 36.41 -41.81 -7.81
C LYS A 312 35.48 -40.80 -8.50
N THR A 313 34.45 -40.32 -7.81
CA THR A 313 33.44 -39.40 -8.36
C THR A 313 33.62 -37.98 -7.86
N LEU A 314 34.49 -37.75 -6.86
CA LEU A 314 34.64 -36.48 -6.16
C LEU A 314 34.79 -35.27 -7.09
N VAL A 315 35.64 -35.35 -8.12
CA VAL A 315 35.86 -34.22 -9.04
C VAL A 315 34.59 -33.88 -9.81
N GLN A 316 33.85 -34.89 -10.29
CA GLN A 316 32.58 -34.69 -10.97
C GLN A 316 31.52 -34.13 -10.00
N ASP A 317 31.42 -34.69 -8.80
CA ASP A 317 30.49 -34.24 -7.75
C ASP A 317 30.74 -32.76 -7.39
N LEU A 318 32.01 -32.34 -7.32
CA LEU A 318 32.39 -30.94 -7.06
C LEU A 318 32.04 -30.01 -8.22
N MET A 319 32.20 -30.45 -9.47
CA MET A 319 31.81 -29.68 -10.65
C MET A 319 30.29 -29.51 -10.74
N ASP A 320 29.54 -30.58 -10.44
CA ASP A 320 28.07 -30.56 -10.44
C ASP A 320 27.55 -29.66 -9.32
N MET A 321 28.16 -29.73 -8.13
CA MET A 321 27.87 -28.84 -7.01
C MET A 321 28.15 -27.37 -7.38
N LYS A 322 29.31 -27.08 -7.98
CA LYS A 322 29.69 -25.73 -8.42
C LYS A 322 28.69 -25.18 -9.45
N SER A 323 28.35 -25.98 -10.46
CA SER A 323 27.42 -25.58 -11.52
C SER A 323 26.03 -25.28 -10.97
N GLY A 324 25.53 -26.11 -10.05
CA GLY A 324 24.24 -25.87 -9.39
C GLY A 324 24.23 -24.62 -8.51
N LEU A 325 25.33 -24.33 -7.79
CA LEU A 325 25.45 -23.12 -6.99
C LEU A 325 25.56 -21.86 -7.86
N ASP A 326 26.30 -21.90 -8.97
CA ASP A 326 26.36 -20.82 -9.95
C ASP A 326 24.98 -20.51 -10.53
N GLU A 327 24.20 -21.56 -10.86
CA GLU A 327 22.85 -21.40 -11.36
C GLU A 327 21.95 -20.72 -10.33
N ILE A 328 21.99 -21.13 -9.06
CA ILE A 328 21.24 -20.51 -7.96
C ILE A 328 21.64 -19.03 -7.79
N ILE A 329 22.94 -18.73 -7.79
CA ILE A 329 23.41 -17.35 -7.61
C ILE A 329 22.98 -16.47 -8.78
N SER A 330 23.11 -16.97 -10.01
CA SER A 330 22.73 -16.27 -11.23
C SER A 330 21.23 -16.00 -11.29
N THR A 331 20.41 -17.04 -11.11
CA THR A 331 18.96 -16.98 -11.31
C THR A 331 18.21 -16.50 -10.07
N CYS A 332 18.42 -17.14 -8.91
CA CYS A 332 17.67 -16.86 -7.69
C CYS A 332 18.18 -15.63 -6.93
N PHE A 333 19.51 -15.45 -6.88
CA PHE A 333 20.13 -14.33 -6.16
C PHE A 333 20.51 -13.16 -7.06
N LYS A 334 20.00 -13.14 -8.31
CA LYS A 334 20.16 -12.05 -9.28
C LYS A 334 21.62 -11.70 -9.59
N GLY A 335 22.50 -12.69 -9.63
CA GLY A 335 23.93 -12.51 -9.92
C GLY A 335 24.66 -11.67 -8.86
N ASN A 336 24.22 -11.68 -7.61
CA ASN A 336 24.82 -10.86 -6.56
C ASN A 336 26.26 -11.29 -6.26
N GLU A 337 27.23 -10.43 -6.60
CA GLU A 337 28.66 -10.69 -6.46
C GLU A 337 29.09 -11.08 -5.04
N LYS A 338 28.39 -10.59 -4.00
CA LYS A 338 28.69 -10.94 -2.61
C LYS A 338 28.45 -12.43 -2.34
N TYR A 339 27.48 -13.05 -3.02
CA TYR A 339 27.20 -14.48 -2.91
C TYR A 339 28.18 -15.29 -3.74
N THR A 340 28.55 -14.83 -4.94
CA THR A 340 29.65 -15.42 -5.73
C THR A 340 30.96 -15.43 -4.96
N GLN A 341 31.28 -14.36 -4.23
CA GLN A 341 32.48 -14.34 -3.38
C GLN A 341 32.36 -15.29 -2.19
N ALA A 342 31.21 -15.34 -1.52
CA ALA A 342 30.99 -16.28 -0.41
C ALA A 342 31.07 -17.75 -0.84
N GLU A 343 30.64 -18.06 -2.06
CA GLU A 343 30.80 -19.36 -2.66
C GLU A 343 32.29 -19.67 -2.87
N LYS A 344 33.04 -18.79 -3.54
CA LYS A 344 34.50 -18.95 -3.74
C LYS A 344 35.24 -19.17 -2.43
N ASP A 345 34.98 -18.34 -1.42
CA ASP A 345 35.60 -18.46 -0.10
C ASP A 345 35.22 -19.78 0.61
N ALA A 346 34.02 -20.29 0.37
CA ALA A 346 33.57 -21.57 0.92
C ALA A 346 34.24 -22.76 0.22
N PHE A 347 34.41 -22.72 -1.10
CA PHE A 347 35.17 -23.71 -1.86
C PHE A 347 36.63 -23.75 -1.41
N ASP A 348 37.31 -22.59 -1.36
CA ASP A 348 38.68 -22.47 -0.86
C ASP A 348 38.81 -23.10 0.55
N TYR A 349 37.83 -22.89 1.41
CA TYR A 349 37.84 -23.44 2.77
C TYR A 349 37.79 -24.97 2.79
N PHE A 350 36.82 -25.61 2.12
CA PHE A 350 36.63 -27.05 2.28
C PHE A 350 37.62 -27.89 1.44
N ILE A 351 38.09 -27.40 0.29
CA ILE A 351 39.10 -28.11 -0.53
C ILE A 351 40.38 -28.31 0.29
N ASN A 352 40.79 -27.28 1.03
CA ASN A 352 41.98 -27.30 1.86
C ASN A 352 41.84 -28.11 3.15
N THR A 353 40.66 -28.67 3.45
CA THR A 353 40.49 -29.53 4.62
C THR A 353 41.10 -30.92 4.47
N ARG A 354 41.31 -31.39 3.22
CA ARG A 354 41.98 -32.67 2.93
C ARG A 354 43.29 -32.40 2.18
N PRO A 355 44.45 -32.54 2.83
CA PRO A 355 45.73 -32.21 2.22
C PRO A 355 46.01 -33.08 0.99
N ASN A 356 46.51 -32.46 -0.09
CA ASN A 356 47.04 -33.06 -1.33
C ASN A 356 46.07 -33.91 -2.18
N LYS A 357 45.05 -34.53 -1.58
CA LYS A 357 44.19 -35.49 -2.25
C LYS A 357 43.25 -34.88 -3.29
N PRO A 358 42.54 -33.76 -3.01
CA PRO A 358 41.73 -33.10 -4.03
C PRO A 358 42.58 -32.69 -5.25
N ALA A 359 43.80 -32.19 -5.03
CA ALA A 359 44.75 -31.83 -6.08
C ALA A 359 45.13 -33.04 -6.96
N GLU A 360 45.48 -34.16 -6.32
CA GLU A 360 45.83 -35.42 -7.00
C GLU A 360 44.66 -35.95 -7.85
N LEU A 361 43.44 -35.93 -7.29
CA LEU A 361 42.24 -36.42 -7.97
C LEU A 361 41.86 -35.52 -9.16
N ILE A 362 42.01 -34.19 -9.02
CA ILE A 362 41.82 -33.23 -10.11
C ILE A 362 42.81 -33.51 -11.25
N ALA A 363 44.09 -33.71 -10.95
CA ALA A 363 45.10 -34.00 -11.97
C ALA A 363 44.82 -35.31 -12.70
N LYS A 364 44.44 -36.37 -11.97
CA LYS A 364 44.03 -37.67 -12.55
C LYS A 364 42.78 -37.54 -13.42
N PHE A 365 41.81 -36.75 -12.99
CA PHE A 365 40.59 -36.50 -13.76
C PHE A 365 40.90 -35.78 -15.08
N MET A 366 41.75 -34.75 -15.05
CA MET A 366 42.18 -34.04 -16.26
C MET A 366 42.96 -34.94 -17.23
N ASP A 367 43.91 -35.76 -16.75
CA ASP A 367 44.64 -36.71 -17.61
C ASP A 367 43.69 -37.73 -18.26
N SER A 368 42.72 -38.24 -17.50
CA SER A 368 41.70 -39.15 -18.03
C SER A 368 40.84 -38.47 -19.10
N LYS A 369 40.36 -37.24 -18.86
CA LYS A 369 39.51 -36.50 -19.81
C LYS A 369 40.26 -36.16 -21.10
N LEU A 370 41.53 -35.77 -21.01
CA LEU A 370 42.37 -35.51 -22.19
C LEU A 370 42.59 -36.79 -23.04
N ARG A 371 42.80 -37.94 -22.39
CA ARG A 371 42.98 -39.23 -23.10
C ARG A 371 41.71 -39.73 -23.77
N THR A 372 40.54 -39.54 -23.14
CA THR A 372 39.24 -39.97 -23.68
C THR A 372 38.70 -39.00 -24.72
N GLY A 373 38.88 -37.69 -24.50
CA GLY A 373 38.47 -36.63 -25.42
C GLY A 373 39.12 -36.73 -26.79
N ASN A 374 40.40 -37.11 -26.84
CA ASN A 374 41.11 -37.43 -28.09
C ASN A 374 40.55 -38.64 -28.86
N LYS A 375 39.62 -39.41 -28.28
CA LYS A 375 39.00 -40.59 -28.91
C LYS A 375 37.52 -40.41 -29.28
N GLU A 376 36.78 -39.51 -28.63
CA GLU A 376 35.30 -39.51 -28.66
C GLU A 376 34.63 -38.15 -29.00
N CYS A 377 35.36 -37.03 -29.10
CA CYS A 377 34.79 -35.71 -29.40
C CYS A 377 35.55 -34.96 -30.49
N SER A 378 34.87 -34.00 -31.13
CA SER A 378 35.52 -33.02 -32.00
C SER A 378 36.43 -32.09 -31.18
N GLU A 379 37.49 -31.54 -31.80
CA GLU A 379 38.42 -30.62 -31.12
C GLU A 379 37.70 -29.40 -30.49
N GLU A 380 36.67 -28.87 -31.16
CA GLU A 380 35.93 -27.69 -30.69
C GLU A 380 35.03 -27.99 -29.46
N GLU A 381 34.38 -29.14 -29.43
CA GLU A 381 33.59 -29.60 -28.27
C GLU A 381 34.50 -29.97 -27.09
N LEU A 382 35.66 -30.55 -27.39
CA LEU A 382 36.66 -30.85 -26.38
C LEU A 382 37.19 -29.57 -25.75
N ASP A 383 37.54 -28.55 -26.54
CA ASP A 383 38.05 -27.28 -26.03
C ASP A 383 37.02 -26.53 -25.17
N THR A 384 35.74 -26.53 -25.54
CA THR A 384 34.70 -25.86 -24.74
C THR A 384 34.40 -26.57 -23.41
N VAL A 385 34.38 -27.92 -23.40
CA VAL A 385 34.26 -28.69 -22.16
C VAL A 385 35.49 -28.49 -21.29
N MET A 386 36.68 -28.58 -21.88
CA MET A 386 37.95 -28.38 -21.19
C MET A 386 38.09 -26.96 -20.64
N ASP A 387 37.57 -25.92 -21.29
CA ASP A 387 37.61 -24.55 -20.77
C ASP A 387 36.66 -24.33 -19.60
N LYS A 388 35.48 -24.94 -19.61
CA LYS A 388 34.57 -24.94 -18.45
C LYS A 388 35.18 -25.71 -17.28
N GLU A 389 35.69 -26.91 -17.54
CA GLU A 389 36.38 -27.73 -16.53
C GLU A 389 37.61 -27.00 -15.99
N LYS A 390 38.48 -26.43 -16.84
CA LYS A 390 39.64 -25.63 -16.42
C LYS A 390 39.23 -24.39 -15.64
N THR A 391 38.15 -23.71 -15.99
CA THR A 391 37.69 -22.51 -15.26
C THR A 391 37.17 -22.88 -13.88
N CYS A 392 36.39 -23.95 -13.78
CA CYS A 392 36.03 -24.56 -12.49
C CYS A 392 37.30 -24.93 -11.72
N LEU A 393 38.18 -25.76 -12.28
CA LEU A 393 39.41 -26.30 -11.68
C LEU A 393 40.45 -25.24 -11.31
N LYS A 394 40.52 -24.11 -12.02
CA LYS A 394 41.35 -22.93 -11.66
C LYS A 394 40.95 -22.33 -10.32
N HIS A 395 39.67 -22.41 -9.95
CA HIS A 395 39.23 -22.03 -8.61
C HIS A 395 39.73 -23.01 -7.53
N PHE A 396 39.86 -24.30 -7.86
CA PHE A 396 40.39 -25.31 -6.92
C PHE A 396 41.91 -25.28 -6.79
N THR A 397 42.65 -24.84 -7.81
CA THR A 397 44.12 -24.97 -7.91
C THR A 397 44.90 -23.71 -7.59
N ARG A 398 44.30 -22.51 -7.57
CA ARG A 398 45.04 -21.24 -7.37
C ARG A 398 45.70 -21.06 -5.99
N ARG A 399 45.46 -21.96 -5.02
CA ARG A 399 45.94 -21.87 -3.64
C ARG A 399 46.32 -23.22 -3.00
N ILE A 400 46.36 -24.30 -3.78
CA ILE A 400 47.09 -25.52 -3.43
C ILE A 400 48.55 -25.27 -3.83
#